data_AF-A0A962WKI1-F1
#
_entry.id   AF-A0A962WKI1-F1
#
_cell.length_a   1.000
_cell.length_b   1.000
_cell.length_c   1.000
_cell.angle_alpha   90.00
_cell.angle_beta   90.00
_cell.angle_gamma   90.00
#
_symmetry.space_group_name_H-M   'P 1'
#
loop_
_entity.id
_entity.type
_entity.pdbx_description
1 polymer ?
#
loop_
_entity_poly.entity_id
_entity_poly.type
_entity_poly.pdbx_seq_one_letter_code
_entity_poly.pdbx_strand_id
1 'polypeptide(L)'
;MKSSPLAEQIVFSLGPVPISQPVVTTWVIMLALCLVCWLGLRGRATRGGALQTMLEVIVVALATQVEDVIKREPWPYLPLLGSLFVFLVVANLCAVIPGVSPPTAHIETPAALALIVFVSVHYFGVRA
;
A
#
# COMPACT_ATOMS: atom_id res chain seq x y z
N MET A 1 -11.00 -9.99 28.37
CA MET A 1 -11.26 -8.54 28.51
C MET A 1 -11.25 -7.98 27.10
N LYS A 2 -12.41 -7.54 26.58
CA LYS A 2 -12.48 -6.96 25.22
C LYS A 2 -11.80 -5.59 25.28
N SER A 3 -10.59 -5.50 24.73
CA SER A 3 -9.90 -4.22 24.52
C SER A 3 -10.84 -3.31 23.72
N SER A 4 -10.97 -2.05 24.13
CA SER A 4 -11.77 -1.07 23.39
C SER A 4 -11.37 -1.08 21.92
N PRO A 5 -12.31 -1.01 20.96
CA PRO A 5 -11.97 -1.01 19.52
C PRO A 5 -11.16 0.23 19.09
N LEU A 6 -11.04 1.22 19.97
CA LEU A 6 -10.23 2.44 19.81
C LEU A 6 -8.89 2.38 20.58
N ALA A 7 -8.65 1.31 21.35
CA ALA A 7 -7.43 1.14 22.10
C ALA A 7 -6.41 0.39 21.23
N GLU A 8 -5.44 1.12 20.70
CA GLU A 8 -4.34 0.52 19.97
C GLU A 8 -3.37 -0.18 20.92
N GLN A 9 -2.96 -1.39 20.56
CA GLN A 9 -1.90 -2.09 21.28
C GLN A 9 -0.55 -1.43 20.94
N ILE A 10 0.02 -0.73 21.92
CA ILE A 10 1.35 -0.11 21.81
C ILE A 10 2.40 -1.21 21.97
N VAL A 11 3.27 -1.36 20.97
CA VAL A 11 4.34 -2.36 20.99
C VAL A 11 5.57 -1.81 21.70
N PHE A 12 5.96 -0.58 21.37
CA PHE A 12 7.06 0.16 22.01
C PHE A 12 6.87 1.66 21.80
N SER A 13 7.72 2.49 22.42
CA SER A 13 7.69 3.94 22.23
C SER A 13 9.08 4.45 21.84
N LEU A 14 9.13 5.31 20.83
CA LEU A 14 10.34 6.03 20.43
C LEU A 14 10.28 7.42 21.07
N GLY A 15 10.83 7.52 22.29
CA GLY A 15 10.72 8.74 23.10
C GLY A 15 9.25 9.08 23.38
N PRO A 16 8.74 10.26 22.94
CA PRO A 16 7.35 10.66 23.17
C PRO A 16 6.34 10.01 22.20
N VAL A 17 6.80 9.29 21.16
CA VAL A 17 5.92 8.75 20.11
C VAL A 17 5.63 7.27 20.38
N PRO A 18 4.39 6.90 20.75
CA PRO A 18 4.01 5.49 20.86
C PRO A 18 3.89 4.86 19.48
N ILE A 19 4.45 3.66 19.31
CA ILE A 19 4.37 2.86 18.10
C ILE A 19 3.40 1.71 18.32
N SER A 20 2.28 1.74 17.62
CA SER A 20 1.23 0.74 17.72
C SER A 20 1.46 -0.44 16.78
N GLN A 21 0.77 -1.54 17.07
CA GLN A 21 0.84 -2.76 16.27
C GLN A 21 0.49 -2.53 14.79
N PRO A 22 -0.55 -1.74 14.42
CA PRO A 22 -0.85 -1.45 13.01
C PRO A 22 0.33 -0.79 12.31
N VAL A 23 1.01 0.17 12.96
CA VAL A 23 2.19 0.85 12.40
C VAL A 23 3.30 -0.16 12.09
N VAL A 24 3.61 -1.05 13.04
CA VAL A 24 4.62 -2.10 12.81
C VAL A 24 4.21 -3.01 11.65
N THR A 25 2.95 -3.45 11.58
CA THR A 25 2.45 -4.26 10.46
C THR A 25 2.60 -3.52 9.13
N THR A 26 2.30 -2.21 9.06
CA THR A 26 2.50 -1.44 7.83
C THR A 26 3.96 -1.39 7.41
N TRP A 27 4.90 -1.25 8.36
CA TRP A 27 6.33 -1.21 8.06
C TRP A 27 6.81 -2.55 7.49
N VAL A 28 6.35 -3.66 8.05
CA VAL A 28 6.67 -4.99 7.55
C VAL A 28 6.13 -5.19 6.13
N ILE A 29 4.88 -4.79 5.87
CA ILE A 29 4.28 -4.86 4.53
C ILE A 29 5.07 -4.00 3.54
N MET A 30 5.39 -2.75 3.89
CA MET A 30 6.17 -1.85 3.03
C MET A 30 7.56 -2.40 2.74
N LEU A 31 8.25 -2.93 3.75
CA LEU A 31 9.56 -3.55 3.58
C LEU A 31 9.46 -4.76 2.63
N ALA A 32 8.45 -5.62 2.79
CA ALA A 32 8.24 -6.76 1.92
C ALA A 32 7.96 -6.33 0.47
N LEU A 33 7.10 -5.34 0.26
CA LEU A 33 6.79 -4.79 -1.07
C LEU A 33 8.04 -4.19 -1.72
N CYS A 34 8.79 -3.35 -0.99
CA CYS A 34 10.03 -2.76 -1.48
C CYS A 34 11.07 -3.83 -1.84
N LEU A 35 11.18 -4.88 -1.02
CA LEU A 35 12.09 -5.99 -1.27
C LEU A 35 11.70 -6.77 -2.53
N VAL A 36 10.42 -7.09 -2.71
CA VAL A 36 9.93 -7.78 -3.92
C VAL A 36 10.18 -6.95 -5.17
N CYS A 37 9.85 -5.65 -5.14
CA CYS A 37 10.14 -4.74 -6.24
C CYS A 37 11.63 -4.67 -6.55
N TRP A 38 12.48 -4.51 -5.52
CA TRP A 38 13.93 -4.44 -5.69
C TRP A 38 14.51 -5.74 -6.27
N LEU A 39 14.07 -6.91 -5.78
CA LEU A 39 14.50 -8.20 -6.30
C LEU A 39 14.05 -8.44 -7.75
N GLY A 40 12.85 -7.99 -8.11
CA GLY A 40 12.33 -8.09 -9.47
C GLY A 40 13.01 -7.13 -10.45
N LEU A 41 13.43 -5.95 -9.99
CA LEU A 41 14.02 -4.88 -10.82
C LEU A 41 15.56 -4.90 -10.87
N ARG A 42 16.24 -5.57 -9.93
CA ARG A 42 17.73 -5.59 -9.90
C ARG A 42 18.37 -6.43 -11.02
N GLY A 43 17.61 -7.32 -11.66
CA GLY A 43 18.11 -8.22 -12.70
C GLY A 43 18.22 -7.50 -14.05
N ARG A 44 19.43 -7.33 -14.59
CA ARG A 44 19.68 -6.70 -15.90
C ARG A 44 19.48 -7.67 -17.09
N ALA A 45 18.69 -8.72 -16.94
CA ALA A 45 18.55 -9.73 -17.98
C ALA A 45 17.71 -9.16 -19.14
N THR A 46 18.30 -9.11 -20.34
CA THR A 46 17.68 -8.65 -21.58
C THR A 46 16.44 -9.46 -21.99
N ARG A 47 16.25 -10.65 -21.42
CA ARG A 47 15.00 -11.39 -21.37
C ARG A 47 14.50 -11.37 -19.93
N GLY A 48 13.43 -10.60 -19.67
CA GLY A 48 12.91 -10.34 -18.33
C GLY A 48 12.70 -11.63 -17.53
N GLY A 49 13.20 -11.66 -16.29
CA GLY A 49 13.00 -12.78 -15.38
C GLY A 49 11.52 -12.90 -14.96
N ALA A 50 11.09 -14.07 -14.49
CA ALA A 50 9.68 -14.32 -14.14
C ALA A 50 9.09 -13.28 -13.17
N LEU A 51 9.86 -12.82 -12.17
CA LEU A 51 9.43 -11.77 -11.24
C LEU A 51 9.30 -10.40 -11.91
N GLN A 52 10.20 -10.06 -12.84
CA GLN A 52 10.12 -8.81 -13.59
C GLN A 52 8.86 -8.82 -14.46
N THR A 53 8.61 -9.90 -15.20
CA THR A 53 7.42 -10.04 -16.03
C THR A 53 6.13 -9.98 -15.19
N MET A 54 6.12 -10.60 -14.01
CA MET A 54 4.97 -10.50 -13.09
C MET A 54 4.73 -9.05 -12.66
N LEU A 55 5.78 -8.32 -12.27
CA LEU A 55 5.66 -6.90 -11.89
C LEU A 55 5.18 -6.03 -13.06
N GLU A 56 5.71 -6.24 -14.26
CA GLU A 56 5.29 -5.54 -15.48
C GLU A 56 3.79 -5.77 -15.76
N VAL A 57 3.33 -7.02 -15.67
CA VAL A 57 1.91 -7.35 -15.85
C VAL A 57 1.04 -6.64 -14.80
N ILE A 58 1.47 -6.59 -13.54
CA ILE A 58 0.75 -5.87 -12.48
C ILE A 58 0.68 -4.37 -12.80
N VAL A 59 1.80 -3.74 -13.16
CA VAL A 59 1.84 -2.30 -13.47
C VAL A 59 0.95 -1.97 -14.68
N VAL A 60 1.00 -2.79 -15.73
CA VAL A 60 0.15 -2.60 -16.92
C VAL A 60 -1.32 -2.78 -16.57
N ALA A 61 -1.68 -3.82 -15.80
CA ALA A 61 -3.05 -4.05 -15.37
C ALA A 61 -3.60 -2.88 -14.54
N LEU A 62 -2.79 -2.35 -13.62
CA LEU A 62 -3.16 -1.15 -12.84
C LEU A 62 -3.29 0.08 -13.72
N ALA A 63 -2.41 0.26 -14.70
CA ALA A 63 -2.49 1.39 -15.63
C ALA A 63 -3.77 1.35 -16.45
N THR A 64 -4.12 0.19 -17.01
CA THR A 64 -5.38 0.02 -17.74
C THR A 64 -6.58 0.27 -16.83
N GLN A 65 -6.58 -0.27 -15.61
CA GLN A 65 -7.69 -0.07 -14.68
C GLN A 65 -7.86 1.42 -14.28
N VAL A 66 -6.76 2.13 -14.06
CA VAL A 66 -6.80 3.57 -13.75
C VAL A 66 -7.28 4.38 -14.94
N GLU A 67 -6.80 4.07 -16.15
CA GLU A 67 -7.24 4.70 -17.39
C GLU A 67 -8.73 4.47 -17.64
N ASP A 68 -9.23 3.27 -17.38
CA ASP A 68 -10.63 2.93 -17.54
C ASP A 68 -11.56 3.70 -16.59
N VAL A 69 -11.08 4.04 -15.39
CA VAL A 69 -11.85 4.80 -14.41
C VAL A 69 -11.75 6.31 -14.66
N ILE A 70 -10.54 6.84 -14.87
CA ILE A 70 -10.29 8.28 -14.99
C ILE A 70 -10.56 8.79 -16.41
N LYS A 71 -10.54 7.90 -17.42
CA LYS A 71 -10.66 8.22 -18.85
C LYS A 71 -9.62 9.24 -19.34
N ARG A 72 -8.41 9.17 -18.78
CA ARG A 72 -7.23 10.01 -19.10
C ARG A 72 -5.97 9.18 -18.97
N GLU A 73 -4.84 9.73 -19.43
CA GLU A 73 -3.52 9.11 -19.28
C GLU A 73 -3.28 8.67 -17.82
N PRO A 74 -3.00 7.37 -17.56
CA PRO A 74 -2.94 6.84 -16.20
C PRO A 74 -1.62 7.16 -15.50
N TRP A 75 -0.54 7.40 -16.25
CA TRP A 75 0.83 7.53 -15.73
C TRP A 75 1.02 8.59 -14.63
N PRO A 76 0.39 9.77 -14.67
CA PRO A 76 0.51 10.76 -13.59
C PRO A 76 -0.13 10.31 -12.27
N TYR A 77 -1.13 9.42 -12.33
CA TYR A 77 -1.91 8.95 -11.17
C TYR A 77 -1.40 7.60 -10.63
N LEU A 78 -0.72 6.84 -11.48
CA LEU A 78 -0.23 5.49 -11.19
C LEU A 78 0.62 5.38 -9.91
N PRO A 79 1.57 6.30 -9.64
CA PRO A 79 2.41 6.20 -8.44
C PRO A 79 1.60 6.20 -7.14
N LEU A 80 0.51 6.97 -7.09
CA LEU A 80 -0.36 7.03 -5.91
C LEU A 80 -1.39 5.91 -5.92
N LEU A 81 -2.19 5.81 -6.99
CA LEU A 81 -3.31 4.86 -7.03
C LEU A 81 -2.82 3.42 -7.09
N GLY A 82 -1.77 3.14 -7.87
CA GLY A 82 -1.18 1.82 -7.99
C GLY A 82 -0.51 1.37 -6.70
N SER A 83 0.25 2.23 -6.02
CA SER A 83 0.87 1.88 -4.74
C SER A 83 -0.17 1.66 -3.65
N LEU A 84 -1.21 2.50 -3.58
CA LEU A 84 -2.32 2.35 -2.65
C LEU A 84 -3.06 1.03 -2.89
N PHE A 85 -3.34 0.70 -4.16
CA PHE A 85 -4.01 -0.55 -4.52
C PHE A 85 -3.19 -1.77 -4.07
N VAL A 86 -1.90 -1.83 -4.44
CA VAL A 86 -1.02 -2.94 -4.08
C VAL A 86 -0.88 -3.05 -2.55
N PHE A 87 -0.71 -1.92 -1.86
CA PHE A 87 -0.68 -1.89 -0.40
C PHE A 87 -1.96 -2.45 0.21
N LEU A 88 -3.15 -1.98 -0.23
CA LEU A 88 -4.43 -2.44 0.30
C LEU A 88 -4.66 -3.93 0.05
N VAL A 89 -4.30 -4.44 -1.12
CA VAL A 89 -4.39 -5.88 -1.42
C VAL A 89 -3.53 -6.68 -0.46
N VAL A 90 -2.25 -6.32 -0.28
CA VAL A 90 -1.36 -7.05 0.62
C VAL A 90 -1.78 -6.89 2.09
N ALA A 91 -2.19 -5.69 2.49
CA ALA A 91 -2.67 -5.41 3.85
C ALA A 91 -3.93 -6.22 4.18
N ASN A 92 -4.85 -6.41 3.23
CA ASN A 92 -6.04 -7.22 3.47
C ASN A 92 -5.72 -8.72 3.41
N LEU A 93 -4.78 -9.14 2.57
CA LEU A 93 -4.35 -10.54 2.49
C LEU A 93 -3.51 -10.99 3.69
N CYS A 94 -2.85 -10.07 4.41
CA CYS A 94 -2.06 -10.46 5.58
C CYS A 94 -2.93 -11.02 6.72
N ALA A 95 -4.25 -10.77 6.70
CA ALA A 95 -5.20 -11.37 7.64
C ALA A 95 -5.29 -12.90 7.54
N VAL A 96 -4.85 -13.49 6.41
CA VAL A 96 -4.76 -14.95 6.23
C VAL A 96 -3.63 -15.55 7.07
N ILE A 97 -2.63 -14.74 7.43
CA ILE A 97 -1.48 -15.20 8.21
C ILE A 97 -1.89 -15.28 9.68
N PRO A 98 -1.85 -16.47 10.31
CA PRO A 98 -2.25 -16.62 11.70
C PRO A 98 -1.37 -15.76 12.62
N GLY A 99 -2.02 -14.97 13.49
CA GLY A 99 -1.34 -14.06 14.42
C GLY A 99 -1.03 -12.67 13.86
N VAL A 100 -1.37 -12.37 12.60
CA VAL A 100 -1.22 -11.03 12.01
C VAL A 100 -2.56 -10.32 11.95
N SER A 101 -2.66 -9.17 12.62
CA SER A 101 -3.80 -8.27 12.46
C SER A 101 -3.53 -7.31 11.30
N PRO A 102 -4.43 -7.21 10.30
CA PRO A 102 -4.24 -6.28 9.20
C PRO A 102 -4.34 -4.84 9.69
N PRO A 103 -3.50 -3.92 9.18
CA PRO A 103 -3.55 -2.53 9.63
C PRO A 103 -4.89 -1.87 9.27
N THR A 104 -5.57 -2.36 8.24
CA THR A 104 -6.90 -1.93 7.80
C THR A 104 -8.04 -2.32 8.75
N ALA A 105 -7.81 -3.16 9.76
CA ALA A 105 -8.79 -3.44 10.81
C ALA A 105 -8.94 -2.30 11.83
N HIS A 106 -7.99 -1.36 11.86
CA HIS A 106 -7.96 -0.21 12.75
C HIS A 106 -8.40 1.03 11.98
N ILE A 107 -9.40 1.76 12.48
CA ILE A 107 -10.06 2.84 11.74
C ILE A 107 -9.12 3.99 11.38
N GLU A 108 -8.07 4.15 12.16
CA GLU A 108 -6.98 5.09 11.97
C GLU A 108 -6.33 4.90 10.59
N THR A 109 -6.14 3.65 10.16
CA THR A 109 -5.48 3.34 8.88
C THR A 109 -6.37 3.73 7.69
N PRO A 110 -7.62 3.23 7.51
CA PRO A 110 -8.48 3.68 6.43
C PRO A 110 -8.77 5.19 6.47
N ALA A 111 -8.91 5.79 7.65
CA ALA A 111 -9.12 7.24 7.78
C ALA A 111 -7.94 8.04 7.22
N ALA A 112 -6.70 7.66 7.57
CA ALA A 112 -5.50 8.29 7.04
C ALA A 112 -5.39 8.12 5.51
N LEU A 113 -5.64 6.92 4.99
CA LEU A 113 -5.61 6.66 3.55
C LEU A 113 -6.69 7.44 2.80
N ALA A 114 -7.90 7.52 3.36
CA ALA A 114 -8.99 8.30 2.79
C ALA A 114 -8.66 9.79 2.72
N LEU A 115 -8.01 10.34 3.76
CA LEU A 115 -7.55 11.73 3.77
C LEU A 115 -6.50 11.99 2.67
N ILE A 116 -5.54 11.07 2.49
CA ILE A 116 -4.53 11.17 1.42
C ILE A 116 -5.22 11.22 0.05
N VAL A 117 -6.15 10.30 -0.21
CA VAL A 117 -6.90 10.26 -1.48
C VAL A 117 -7.74 11.52 -1.66
N PHE A 118 -8.45 11.96 -0.62
CA PHE A 118 -9.28 13.16 -0.65
C PHE A 118 -8.47 14.40 -1.07
N VAL A 119 -7.32 14.64 -0.45
CA VAL A 119 -6.43 15.76 -0.82
C VAL A 119 -5.88 15.59 -2.23
N SER A 120 -5.52 14.35 -2.60
CA SER A 120 -4.97 14.05 -3.92
C SER A 120 -5.96 14.36 -5.05
N VAL A 121 -7.25 14.06 -4.87
CA VAL A 121 -8.29 14.39 -5.86
C VAL A 121 -8.34 15.89 -6.13
N HIS A 122 -8.26 16.72 -5.09
CA HIS A 122 -8.25 18.18 -5.26
C HIS A 122 -6.97 18.66 -5.94
N TYR A 123 -5.82 18.14 -5.52
CA TYR A 123 -4.53 18.47 -6.12
C TYR A 123 -4.50 18.15 -7.62
N PHE A 124 -4.90 16.94 -8.01
CA PHE A 124 -4.96 16.54 -9.40
C PHE A 124 -6.05 17.27 -10.19
N GLY A 125 -7.18 17.59 -9.55
CA GLY A 125 -8.26 18.35 -10.16
C GLY A 125 -7.88 19.79 -10.50
N VAL A 126 -7.03 20.44 -9.70
CA VAL A 126 -6.53 21.81 -9.97
C VAL A 126 -5.42 21.83 -11.03
N ARG A 127 -4.63 20.77 -11.11
CA ARG A 127 -3.47 20.68 -12.02
C ARG A 127 -3.84 20.28 -13.46
N ALA A 128 -5.02 19.70 -13.68
CA ALA A 128 -5.47 19.16 -14.96
C ALA A 128 -6.33 20.15 -15.77
#